data_AF-W4L920-F1
#
_entry.id   AF-W4L920-F1
#
_cell.length_a   1.000
_cell.length_b   1.000
_cell.length_c   1.000
_cell.angle_alpha   90.00
_cell.angle_beta   90.00
_cell.angle_gamma   90.00
#
_symmetry.space_group_name_H-M   'P 1'
#
loop_
_entity.id
_entity.type
_entity.pdbx_description
1 polymer ?
#
loop_
_entity_poly.entity_id
_entity_poly.type
_entity_poly.pdbx_seq_one_letter_code
_entity_poly.pdbx_strand_id
1 'polypeptide(L)'
;KSDGMWIILNNHDVYEAEHGDYRTVMRFLTGKYNEYFLVENRHQEGLDKHLPDTGLAVYHCDTRGSNEHQDGTPENHYQCALIQADGHFDLESSQRGGDEGDLYASIHGIALSDVTVPNSNEWDGSDSGLVISGIGPSASKIAFRTGATLEDKIVHKNIVADQLIPDDDEAGIESSITIDPAGSLVNIRVKVQISHTYRGDLNVQLVAPSGKIVTLHSGQGGTLDNLALDLDPQSFSPLNEFKGEAIQGPWLLHVRDLWQYDVGRLDTWSLTIEYE
;
A
#
# COMPACT_ATOMS: atom_id res chain seq x y z
N LYS A 1 24.04 -15.92 33.35
CA LYS A 1 23.85 -14.94 32.27
C LYS A 1 22.73 -15.51 31.42
N SER A 2 21.51 -15.01 31.59
CA SER A 2 20.38 -15.41 30.76
C SER A 2 20.56 -14.76 29.40
N ASP A 3 20.80 -15.57 28.36
CA ASP A 3 20.80 -15.07 26.97
C ASP A 3 19.40 -14.51 26.69
N GLY A 4 19.34 -13.23 26.33
CA GLY A 4 18.12 -12.61 25.83
C GLY A 4 17.74 -13.21 24.46
N MET A 5 16.45 -13.23 24.17
CA MET A 5 15.92 -13.73 22.89
C MET A 5 15.95 -12.61 21.85
N TRP A 6 16.48 -12.89 20.67
CA TRP A 6 16.46 -11.96 19.54
C TRP A 6 15.40 -12.39 18.54
N ILE A 7 14.48 -11.48 18.21
CA ILE A 7 13.51 -11.66 17.13
C ILE A 7 13.98 -10.77 15.97
N ILE A 8 14.37 -11.40 14.87
CA ILE A 8 14.81 -10.69 13.67
C ILE A 8 13.60 -10.40 12.78
N LEU A 9 13.40 -9.11 12.48
CA LEU A 9 12.23 -8.57 11.81
C LEU A 9 12.37 -8.49 10.27
N ASN A 10 13.49 -8.94 9.72
CA ASN A 10 13.78 -8.87 8.29
C ASN A 10 12.93 -9.80 7.41
N ASN A 11 12.19 -10.75 8.00
CA ASN A 11 11.25 -11.57 7.25
C ASN A 11 9.90 -10.86 7.21
N HIS A 12 9.28 -10.74 6.04
CA HIS A 12 7.94 -10.14 5.93
C HIS A 12 6.89 -11.06 6.58
N ASP A 13 6.60 -10.84 7.85
CA ASP A 13 5.74 -11.71 8.68
C ASP A 13 4.94 -10.89 9.71
N VAL A 14 4.08 -11.58 10.45
CA VAL A 14 3.37 -11.05 11.64
C VAL A 14 4.22 -11.30 12.87
N TYR A 15 4.39 -10.26 13.66
CA TYR A 15 5.07 -10.28 14.95
C TYR A 15 4.13 -9.79 16.05
N GLU A 16 4.39 -10.19 17.30
CA GLU A 16 3.63 -9.76 18.48
C GLU A 16 4.58 -9.18 19.54
N ALA A 17 4.52 -7.87 19.76
CA ALA A 17 5.28 -7.18 20.80
C ALA A 17 4.52 -7.22 22.14
N GLU A 18 5.09 -7.91 23.12
CA GLU A 18 4.56 -8.02 24.48
C GLU A 18 5.13 -6.92 25.37
N HIS A 19 4.24 -6.17 26.04
CA HIS A 19 4.63 -5.13 26.98
C HIS A 19 5.37 -5.75 28.18
N GLY A 20 6.48 -5.12 28.57
CA GLY A 20 7.27 -5.55 29.72
C GLY A 20 8.11 -6.81 29.50
N ASP A 21 8.20 -7.34 28.27
CA ASP A 21 9.13 -8.43 27.95
C ASP A 21 10.56 -7.92 27.72
N TYR A 22 11.22 -7.51 28.80
CA TYR A 22 12.60 -7.00 28.77
C TYR A 22 13.66 -8.07 28.44
N ARG A 23 13.26 -9.32 28.16
CA ARG A 23 14.18 -10.39 27.77
C ARG A 23 14.25 -10.58 26.26
N THR A 24 13.34 -9.95 25.53
CA THR A 24 13.23 -10.06 24.08
C THR A 24 13.58 -8.75 23.43
N VAL A 25 14.42 -8.82 22.40
CA VAL A 25 14.73 -7.66 21.55
C VAL A 25 14.24 -7.97 20.14
N MET A 26 13.26 -7.18 19.67
CA MET A 26 12.83 -7.20 18.28
C MET A 26 13.68 -6.23 17.48
N ARG A 27 14.41 -6.75 16.48
CA ARG A 27 15.41 -5.99 15.74
C ARG A 27 15.28 -6.20 14.25
N PHE A 28 15.25 -5.12 13.50
CA PHE A 28 15.43 -5.12 12.04
C PHE A 28 16.88 -4.72 11.71
N LEU A 29 17.55 -5.51 10.88
CA LEU A 29 18.92 -5.25 10.45
C LEU A 29 18.92 -4.52 9.10
N THR A 30 19.66 -3.42 9.00
CA THR A 30 19.83 -2.68 7.74
C THR A 30 20.97 -3.28 6.89
N GLY A 31 21.27 -2.65 5.75
CA GLY A 31 22.46 -2.97 4.95
C GLY A 31 23.78 -2.68 5.68
N LYS A 32 23.77 -1.80 6.70
CA LYS A 32 24.93 -1.45 7.52
C LYS A 32 24.92 -2.20 8.84
N TYR A 33 26.06 -2.82 9.17
CA TYR A 33 26.17 -3.64 10.38
C TYR A 33 26.00 -2.85 11.70
N ASN A 34 26.27 -1.55 11.67
CA ASN A 34 26.19 -0.65 12.82
C ASN A 34 24.80 -0.03 13.01
N GLU A 35 23.92 -0.12 12.02
CA GLU A 35 22.66 0.60 11.94
C GLU A 35 21.47 -0.37 11.88
N TYR A 36 20.44 -0.14 12.69
CA TYR A 36 19.32 -1.06 12.87
C TYR A 36 18.12 -0.36 13.50
N PHE A 37 16.95 -1.00 13.41
CA PHE A 37 15.75 -0.56 14.10
C PHE A 37 15.39 -1.52 15.21
N LEU A 38 14.87 -0.98 16.32
CA LEU A 38 14.29 -1.75 17.41
C LEU A 38 12.80 -1.47 17.50
N VAL A 39 12.02 -2.49 17.86
CA VAL A 39 10.58 -2.37 18.05
C VAL A 39 10.20 -2.85 19.45
N GLU A 40 9.38 -2.08 20.16
CA GLU A 40 8.91 -2.39 21.52
C GLU A 40 7.43 -2.01 21.68
N ASN A 41 6.71 -2.73 22.54
CA ASN A 41 5.38 -2.33 22.98
C ASN A 41 5.47 -1.53 24.29
N ARG A 42 5.15 -0.24 24.19
CA ARG A 42 5.07 0.72 25.28
C ARG A 42 3.61 0.94 25.66
N HIS A 43 2.98 -0.07 26.27
CA HIS A 43 1.61 0.01 26.77
C HIS A 43 1.58 0.69 28.14
N GLN A 44 0.60 1.56 28.42
CA GLN A 44 0.42 2.26 29.71
C GLN A 44 0.03 1.34 30.90
N GLU A 45 0.89 0.37 31.20
CA GLU A 45 0.79 -0.57 32.31
C GLU A 45 2.13 -0.62 33.08
N GLY A 46 2.12 -1.08 34.33
CA GLY A 46 3.35 -1.27 35.10
C GLY A 46 4.20 0.00 35.23
N LEU A 47 5.45 -0.06 34.75
CA LEU A 47 6.39 1.07 34.76
C LEU A 47 6.00 2.18 33.78
N ASP A 48 5.16 1.87 32.80
CA ASP A 48 4.80 2.74 31.68
C ASP A 48 3.45 3.42 31.89
N LYS A 49 2.78 3.15 33.03
CA LYS A 49 1.45 3.69 33.40
C LYS A 49 1.30 5.20 33.23
N HIS A 50 2.39 5.95 33.31
CA HIS A 50 2.41 7.41 33.27
C HIS A 50 3.10 7.97 32.02
N LEU A 51 3.40 7.13 31.03
CA LEU A 51 3.82 7.63 29.73
C LEU A 51 2.72 8.55 29.15
N PRO A 52 3.10 9.59 28.41
CA PRO A 52 2.15 10.46 27.73
C PRO A 52 1.39 9.72 26.62
N ASP A 53 1.93 8.63 26.09
CA ASP A 53 1.34 7.85 24.99
C ASP A 53 1.41 6.33 25.24
N THR A 54 0.70 5.55 24.43
CA THR A 54 0.62 4.09 24.48
C THR A 54 0.58 3.46 23.09
N GLY A 55 1.57 2.65 22.73
CA GLY A 55 1.60 2.01 21.41
C GLY A 55 2.91 1.31 21.10
N LEU A 56 3.15 1.11 19.81
CA LEU A 56 4.40 0.53 19.31
C LEU A 56 5.46 1.64 19.23
N ALA A 57 6.59 1.47 19.93
CA ALA A 57 7.76 2.31 19.78
C ALA A 57 8.67 1.73 18.70
N VAL A 58 9.16 2.57 17.80
CA VAL A 58 10.18 2.22 16.81
C VAL A 58 11.39 3.11 17.04
N TYR A 59 12.55 2.51 17.29
CA TYR A 59 13.79 3.24 17.51
C TYR A 59 14.74 3.04 16.33
N HIS A 60 15.38 4.12 15.89
CA HIS A 60 16.46 4.09 14.91
C HIS A 60 17.80 4.19 15.63
N CYS A 61 18.64 3.17 15.49
CA CYS A 61 19.90 3.08 16.21
C CYS A 61 21.09 2.94 15.27
N ASP A 62 22.17 3.65 15.60
CA ASP A 62 23.49 3.47 15.00
C ASP A 62 24.56 3.42 16.10
N THR A 63 25.30 2.31 16.19
CA THR A 63 26.39 2.15 17.18
C THR A 63 27.55 3.14 17.04
N ARG A 64 27.65 3.87 15.93
CA ARG A 64 28.62 4.95 15.69
C ARG A 64 28.09 6.34 16.04
N GLY A 65 26.79 6.48 16.29
CA GLY A 65 26.15 7.71 16.75
C GLY A 65 26.46 8.02 18.22
N SER A 66 25.89 9.13 18.72
CA SER A 66 25.98 9.55 20.13
C SER A 66 24.69 10.22 20.57
N ASN A 67 24.29 10.05 21.83
CA ASN A 67 23.08 10.73 22.36
C ASN A 67 23.24 12.25 22.52
N GLU A 68 24.45 12.77 22.25
CA GLU A 68 24.75 14.20 22.23
C GLU A 68 24.64 14.80 20.79
N HIS A 69 24.36 13.97 19.79
CA HIS A 69 24.42 14.34 18.37
C HIS A 69 23.01 14.52 17.79
N GLN A 70 22.42 15.68 18.03
CA GLN A 70 20.99 15.93 17.81
C GLN A 70 20.62 16.34 16.38
N ASP A 71 21.60 16.46 15.50
CA ASP A 71 21.39 17.07 14.18
C ASP A 71 20.62 16.15 13.21
N GLY A 72 20.57 14.84 13.47
CA GLY A 72 19.89 13.87 12.60
C GLY A 72 20.51 13.75 11.21
N THR A 73 21.83 13.92 11.12
CA THR A 73 22.60 13.91 9.86
C THR A 73 23.47 12.65 9.74
N PRO A 74 23.93 12.28 8.53
CA PRO A 74 24.79 11.11 8.36
C PRO A 74 26.05 11.15 9.23
N GLU A 75 26.64 12.34 9.40
CA GLU A 75 27.85 12.55 10.19
C GLU A 75 27.59 12.85 11.68
N ASN A 76 26.38 13.31 12.02
CA ASN A 76 26.03 13.71 13.38
C ASN A 76 24.57 13.31 13.70
N HIS A 77 24.38 12.12 14.27
CA HIS A 77 23.09 11.55 14.63
C HIS A 77 23.13 10.76 15.95
N TYR A 78 21.94 10.52 16.49
CA TYR A 78 21.71 9.78 17.72
C TYR A 78 22.21 8.35 17.67
N GLN A 79 22.74 7.87 18.79
CA GLN A 79 23.08 6.45 18.92
C GLN A 79 21.82 5.58 18.87
N CYS A 80 20.74 6.05 19.48
CA CYS A 80 19.38 5.52 19.34
C CYS A 80 18.40 6.67 19.58
N ALA A 81 17.45 6.87 18.67
CA ALA A 81 16.36 7.84 18.81
C ALA A 81 15.01 7.17 18.57
N LEU A 82 13.96 7.67 19.23
CA LEU A 82 12.59 7.27 18.93
C LEU A 82 12.17 7.92 17.62
N ILE A 83 11.62 7.13 16.69
CA ILE A 83 10.94 7.66 15.52
C ILE A 83 9.54 8.06 15.95
N GLN A 84 9.38 9.31 16.39
CA GLN A 84 8.10 9.86 16.88
C GLN A 84 7.06 9.80 15.77
N ALA A 85 5.95 9.10 15.99
CA ALA A 85 4.98 8.75 14.95
C ALA A 85 4.30 9.98 14.31
N ASP A 86 4.21 11.09 15.03
CA ASP A 86 3.72 12.38 14.55
C ASP A 86 4.75 13.20 13.73
N GLY A 87 6.03 12.82 13.78
CA GLY A 87 7.12 13.50 13.11
C GLY A 87 7.47 14.90 13.67
N HIS A 88 7.05 15.22 14.90
CA HIS A 88 7.28 16.56 15.47
C HIS A 88 8.68 16.76 16.07
N PHE A 89 9.42 15.67 16.36
CA PHE A 89 10.76 15.73 16.96
C PHE A 89 10.80 16.47 18.31
N ASP A 90 9.73 16.39 19.10
CA ASP A 90 9.61 17.07 20.41
C ASP A 90 10.61 16.55 21.47
N LEU A 91 11.00 15.28 21.39
CA LEU A 91 11.99 14.69 22.31
C LEU A 91 13.40 15.27 22.05
N GLU A 92 13.70 15.57 20.80
CA GLU A 92 15.01 16.05 20.38
C GLU A 92 15.13 17.58 20.45
N SER A 93 14.03 18.30 20.25
CA SER A 93 14.01 19.77 20.28
C SER A 93 13.94 20.40 21.68
N SER A 94 13.94 19.58 22.74
CA SER A 94 14.08 19.95 24.17
C SER A 94 13.01 20.87 24.78
N GLN A 95 11.91 21.16 24.07
CA GLN A 95 10.93 22.15 24.52
C GLN A 95 9.64 21.58 25.13
N ARG A 96 9.28 20.31 24.88
CA ARG A 96 7.97 19.77 25.29
C ARG A 96 7.96 18.37 25.91
N GLY A 97 9.06 17.61 25.83
CA GLY A 97 9.03 16.20 26.24
C GLY A 97 8.14 15.39 25.30
N GLY A 98 7.84 14.14 25.66
CA GLY A 98 6.96 13.30 24.84
C GLY A 98 5.48 13.64 25.01
N ASP A 99 4.68 13.36 23.99
CA ASP A 99 3.24 13.63 23.95
C ASP A 99 2.41 12.48 23.34
N GLU A 100 1.08 12.67 23.21
CA GLU A 100 0.10 11.67 22.73
C GLU A 100 0.24 11.28 21.23
N GLY A 101 1.32 11.67 20.55
CA GLY A 101 1.60 11.34 19.14
C GLY A 101 2.93 10.60 18.90
N ASP A 102 3.70 10.29 19.95
CA ASP A 102 5.05 9.74 19.80
C ASP A 102 5.08 8.27 19.38
N LEU A 103 4.12 7.47 19.81
CA LEU A 103 4.05 6.03 19.61
C LEU A 103 3.04 5.68 18.51
N TYR A 104 3.33 4.61 17.77
CA TYR A 104 2.42 4.17 16.72
C TYR A 104 1.20 3.47 17.32
N ALA A 105 0.04 4.13 17.18
CA ALA A 105 -1.27 3.57 17.49
C ALA A 105 -1.71 2.55 16.43
N SER A 106 -2.96 2.08 16.51
CA SER A 106 -3.48 1.11 15.55
C SER A 106 -3.61 1.70 14.15
N ILE A 107 -2.98 1.04 13.18
CA ILE A 107 -2.94 1.45 11.77
C ILE A 107 -3.17 0.20 10.92
N HIS A 108 -4.13 0.24 10.00
CA HIS A 108 -4.42 -0.90 9.13
C HIS A 108 -3.37 -1.08 8.01
N GLY A 109 -2.90 0.02 7.42
CA GLY A 109 -1.94 0.02 6.31
C GLY A 109 -0.48 0.22 6.76
N ILE A 110 0.32 0.84 5.89
CA ILE A 110 1.72 1.20 6.19
C ILE A 110 1.76 2.29 7.26
N ALA A 111 2.43 1.99 8.36
CA ALA A 111 2.71 2.91 9.46
C ALA A 111 4.07 3.62 9.29
N LEU A 112 5.06 2.89 8.77
CA LEU A 112 6.43 3.40 8.58
C LEU A 112 7.07 2.73 7.36
N SER A 113 7.64 3.53 6.46
CA SER A 113 8.50 3.08 5.36
C SER A 113 9.48 4.19 4.93
N ASP A 114 10.26 3.95 3.88
CA ASP A 114 11.15 4.91 3.22
C ASP A 114 10.45 6.21 2.73
N VAL A 115 9.17 6.13 2.36
CA VAL A 115 8.38 7.24 1.80
C VAL A 115 7.39 7.88 2.79
N THR A 116 7.27 7.37 4.01
CA THR A 116 6.39 7.97 5.03
C THR A 116 7.03 9.19 5.68
N VAL A 117 6.26 9.94 6.47
CA VAL A 117 6.77 11.01 7.34
C VAL A 117 6.21 10.74 8.75
N PRO A 118 7.05 10.36 9.73
CA PRO A 118 8.49 10.07 9.62
C PRO A 118 8.78 8.84 8.74
N ASN A 119 10.03 8.66 8.29
CA ASN A 119 10.46 7.52 7.46
C ASN A 119 11.42 6.58 8.21
N SER A 120 11.64 5.40 7.63
CA SER A 120 12.63 4.41 8.08
C SER A 120 13.91 4.42 7.22
N ASN A 121 14.31 5.55 6.63
CA ASN A 121 15.57 5.60 5.91
C ASN A 121 16.76 5.48 6.87
N GLU A 122 17.88 4.98 6.35
CA GLU A 122 19.17 5.02 7.03
C GLU A 122 19.65 6.49 7.17
N TRP A 123 20.60 6.76 8.07
CA TRP A 123 21.08 8.12 8.35
C TRP A 123 21.72 8.81 7.14
N ASP A 124 22.22 8.06 6.15
CA ASP A 124 22.70 8.60 4.87
C ASP A 124 21.59 8.84 3.83
N GLY A 125 20.33 8.63 4.22
CA GLY A 125 19.14 8.84 3.41
C GLY A 125 18.79 7.68 2.49
N SER A 126 19.52 6.56 2.51
CA SER A 126 19.13 5.39 1.73
C SER A 126 17.97 4.62 2.36
N ASP A 127 17.14 3.99 1.53
CA ASP A 127 16.10 3.06 1.99
C ASP A 127 16.69 1.90 2.79
N SER A 128 16.21 1.70 4.02
CA SER A 128 16.64 0.60 4.88
C SER A 128 15.97 -0.73 4.57
N GLY A 129 14.87 -0.71 3.82
CA GLY A 129 13.98 -1.84 3.57
C GLY A 129 13.00 -2.16 4.69
N LEU A 130 13.02 -1.42 5.82
CA LEU A 130 12.04 -1.62 6.88
C LEU A 130 10.69 -0.99 6.48
N VAL A 131 9.68 -1.84 6.34
CA VAL A 131 8.27 -1.43 6.29
C VAL A 131 7.57 -2.00 7.52
N ILE A 132 6.85 -1.17 8.28
CA ILE A 132 5.94 -1.62 9.35
C ILE A 132 4.52 -1.32 8.92
N SER A 133 3.64 -2.32 9.02
CA SER A 133 2.23 -2.21 8.63
C SER A 133 1.31 -2.97 9.58
N GLY A 134 0.01 -2.71 9.48
CA GLY A 134 -1.02 -3.51 10.16
C GLY A 134 -0.86 -3.56 11.69
N ILE A 135 -0.55 -2.42 12.30
CA ILE A 135 -0.40 -2.30 13.76
C ILE A 135 -1.77 -2.45 14.42
N GLY A 136 -1.88 -3.46 15.30
CA GLY A 136 -3.07 -3.75 16.07
C GLY A 136 -3.38 -2.70 17.15
N PRO A 137 -4.52 -2.85 17.84
CA PRO A 137 -4.89 -1.97 18.96
C PRO A 137 -3.84 -1.94 20.07
N SER A 138 -3.66 -0.77 20.69
CA SER A 138 -2.78 -0.61 21.86
C SER A 138 -3.29 -1.46 23.02
N ALA A 139 -2.48 -2.43 23.44
CA ALA A 139 -2.78 -3.41 24.48
C ALA A 139 -1.48 -4.00 25.02
N SER A 140 -1.55 -4.86 26.04
CA SER A 140 -0.38 -5.57 26.58
C SER A 140 0.34 -6.45 25.54
N LYS A 141 -0.32 -6.79 24.44
CA LYS A 141 0.26 -7.44 23.25
C LYS A 141 -0.21 -6.69 22.01
N ILE A 142 0.73 -6.20 21.20
CA ILE A 142 0.46 -5.54 19.92
C ILE A 142 0.97 -6.43 18.81
N ALA A 143 0.06 -6.88 17.95
CA ALA A 143 0.43 -7.52 16.69
C ALA A 143 0.79 -6.43 15.67
N PHE A 144 1.84 -6.65 14.89
CA PHE A 144 2.23 -5.81 13.76
C PHE A 144 2.87 -6.67 12.67
N ARG A 145 3.11 -6.09 11.49
CA ARG A 145 3.79 -6.77 10.39
C ARG A 145 5.04 -6.03 10.00
N THR A 146 6.02 -6.78 9.49
CA THR A 146 7.03 -6.19 8.60
C THR A 146 6.76 -6.53 7.15
N GLY A 147 7.07 -5.60 6.26
CA GLY A 147 6.64 -5.64 4.86
C GLY A 147 5.26 -5.02 4.62
N ALA A 148 4.94 -4.75 3.35
CA ALA A 148 3.58 -4.40 2.94
C ALA A 148 2.67 -5.64 2.99
N THR A 149 1.40 -5.46 3.32
CA THR A 149 0.43 -6.56 3.28
C THR A 149 0.00 -6.88 1.84
N LEU A 150 -0.52 -8.09 1.61
CA LEU A 150 -1.23 -8.38 0.35
C LEU A 150 -2.43 -7.44 0.14
N GLU A 151 -3.07 -6.95 1.21
CA GLU A 151 -4.15 -5.96 1.11
C GLU A 151 -3.63 -4.58 0.68
N ASP A 152 -2.43 -4.17 1.12
CA ASP A 152 -1.75 -2.97 0.62
C ASP A 152 -1.32 -3.12 -0.84
N LYS A 153 -1.10 -4.38 -1.26
CA LYS A 153 -0.82 -4.79 -2.63
C LYS A 153 -2.09 -5.05 -3.45
N ILE A 154 -3.27 -4.68 -2.96
CA ILE A 154 -4.51 -4.70 -3.74
C ILE A 154 -5.05 -3.28 -3.89
N VAL A 155 -5.19 -2.83 -5.14
CA VAL A 155 -5.92 -1.61 -5.46
C VAL A 155 -7.30 -1.97 -5.99
N HIS A 156 -8.34 -1.45 -5.35
CA HIS A 156 -9.71 -1.50 -5.86
C HIS A 156 -10.18 -0.09 -6.22
N LYS A 157 -10.51 0.15 -7.49
CA LYS A 157 -11.10 1.40 -7.97
C LYS A 157 -12.37 1.08 -8.74
N ASN A 158 -13.42 1.86 -8.51
CA ASN A 158 -14.69 1.77 -9.22
C ASN A 158 -15.15 3.18 -9.56
N ILE A 159 -15.60 3.39 -10.80
CA ILE A 159 -16.16 4.67 -11.23
C ILE A 159 -17.56 4.48 -11.83
N VAL A 160 -18.40 5.48 -11.59
CA VAL A 160 -19.63 5.70 -12.34
C VAL A 160 -19.24 6.59 -13.52
N ALA A 161 -19.15 6.00 -14.71
CA ALA A 161 -18.71 6.74 -15.89
C ALA A 161 -19.83 7.65 -16.40
N ASP A 162 -21.06 7.12 -16.47
CA ASP A 162 -22.25 7.82 -16.97
C ASP A 162 -22.01 8.48 -18.34
N GLN A 163 -21.31 7.77 -19.24
CA GLN A 163 -20.90 8.28 -20.55
C GLN A 163 -21.75 7.65 -21.66
N LEU A 164 -22.37 8.50 -22.50
CA LEU A 164 -23.09 8.04 -23.69
C LEU A 164 -22.11 7.46 -24.71
N ILE A 165 -22.45 6.30 -25.25
CA ILE A 165 -21.70 5.64 -26.31
C ILE A 165 -22.31 6.09 -27.65
N PRO A 166 -21.56 6.77 -28.54
CA PRO A 166 -22.03 7.16 -29.85
C PRO A 166 -22.25 5.94 -30.75
N ASP A 167 -23.31 6.01 -31.58
CA ASP A 167 -23.72 5.03 -32.59
C ASP A 167 -22.79 5.06 -33.82
N ASP A 168 -22.39 3.89 -34.33
CA ASP A 168 -21.54 3.70 -35.53
C ASP A 168 -20.32 4.66 -35.58
N ASP A 169 -19.62 4.82 -34.44
CA ASP A 169 -18.46 5.71 -34.32
C ASP A 169 -17.20 4.92 -33.95
N GLU A 170 -16.28 4.82 -34.91
CA GLU A 170 -14.98 4.15 -34.71
C GLU A 170 -14.14 4.78 -33.60
N ALA A 171 -14.37 6.05 -33.23
CA ALA A 171 -13.68 6.70 -32.13
C ALA A 171 -14.25 6.29 -30.77
N GLY A 172 -15.56 6.04 -30.66
CA GLY A 172 -16.23 5.65 -29.41
C GLY A 172 -15.99 6.61 -28.24
N ILE A 173 -15.91 6.04 -27.03
CA ILE A 173 -15.59 6.76 -25.80
C ILE A 173 -14.42 6.14 -25.05
N GLU A 174 -13.71 6.98 -24.30
CA GLU A 174 -12.69 6.56 -23.35
C GLU A 174 -13.06 6.98 -21.93
N SER A 175 -12.98 6.02 -21.01
CA SER A 175 -13.12 6.24 -19.57
C SER A 175 -11.82 5.87 -18.86
N SER A 176 -11.39 6.64 -17.86
CA SER A 176 -10.10 6.44 -17.19
C SER A 176 -10.22 6.17 -15.70
N ILE A 177 -9.44 5.20 -15.22
CA ILE A 177 -9.12 5.01 -13.81
C ILE A 177 -7.62 5.21 -13.63
N THR A 178 -7.22 6.14 -12.77
CA THR A 178 -5.82 6.33 -12.39
C THR A 178 -5.46 5.48 -11.17
N ILE A 179 -4.35 4.76 -11.29
CA ILE A 179 -3.75 3.96 -10.21
C ILE A 179 -2.51 4.70 -9.71
N ASP A 180 -2.52 5.07 -8.43
CA ASP A 180 -1.48 5.86 -7.79
C ASP A 180 -0.23 5.04 -7.37
N PRO A 181 -0.34 3.83 -6.78
CA PRO A 181 0.85 3.09 -6.36
C PRO A 181 1.62 2.52 -7.55
N ALA A 182 2.95 2.48 -7.39
CA ALA A 182 3.85 1.80 -8.30
C ALA A 182 4.02 0.33 -7.94
N GLY A 183 4.29 -0.48 -8.96
CA GLY A 183 4.51 -1.92 -8.83
C GLY A 183 4.23 -2.67 -10.12
N SER A 184 4.42 -3.98 -10.07
CA SER A 184 4.20 -4.90 -11.19
C SER A 184 2.91 -5.70 -10.98
N LEU A 185 2.11 -5.83 -12.03
CA LEU A 185 0.80 -6.51 -11.95
C LEU A 185 0.97 -8.01 -11.68
N VAL A 186 0.35 -8.49 -10.61
CA VAL A 186 0.26 -9.92 -10.25
C VAL A 186 -1.05 -10.51 -10.74
N ASN A 187 -2.16 -9.84 -10.47
CA ASN A 187 -3.52 -10.27 -10.82
C ASN A 187 -4.43 -9.07 -11.11
N ILE A 188 -5.48 -9.28 -11.91
CA ILE A 188 -6.42 -8.22 -12.30
C ILE A 188 -7.84 -8.76 -12.46
N ARG A 189 -8.82 -8.09 -11.87
CA ARG A 189 -10.24 -8.30 -12.14
C ARG A 189 -10.88 -7.03 -12.67
N VAL A 190 -11.62 -7.16 -13.76
CA VAL A 190 -12.30 -6.06 -14.45
C VAL A 190 -13.80 -6.33 -14.44
N LYS A 191 -14.57 -5.33 -14.00
CA LYS A 191 -16.03 -5.36 -14.12
C LYS A 191 -16.50 -4.21 -14.97
N VAL A 192 -17.43 -4.46 -15.89
CA VAL A 192 -17.98 -3.46 -16.81
C VAL A 192 -19.50 -3.63 -16.85
N GLN A 193 -20.24 -2.53 -16.72
CA GLN A 193 -21.69 -2.47 -16.87
C GLN A 193 -22.04 -1.42 -17.92
N ILE A 194 -22.69 -1.86 -18.99
CA ILE A 194 -23.14 -1.02 -20.09
C ILE A 194 -24.62 -1.29 -20.34
N SER A 195 -25.41 -0.22 -20.31
CA SER A 195 -26.79 -0.22 -20.81
C SER A 195 -26.74 -0.07 -22.32
N HIS A 196 -27.25 -1.05 -23.07
CA HIS A 196 -27.30 -1.04 -24.54
C HIS A 196 -28.47 -1.87 -25.03
N THR A 197 -29.09 -1.49 -26.14
CA THR A 197 -30.14 -2.29 -26.77
C THR A 197 -29.56 -3.57 -27.34
N TYR A 198 -28.50 -3.54 -28.15
CA TYR A 198 -27.83 -4.74 -28.68
C TYR A 198 -26.36 -4.82 -28.25
N ARG A 199 -26.03 -5.71 -27.31
CA ARG A 199 -24.63 -5.85 -26.83
C ARG A 199 -23.67 -6.42 -27.88
N GLY A 200 -24.21 -7.06 -28.93
CA GLY A 200 -23.44 -7.62 -30.04
C GLY A 200 -22.76 -6.57 -30.90
N ASP A 201 -23.10 -5.31 -30.73
CA ASP A 201 -22.53 -4.23 -31.52
C ASP A 201 -21.31 -3.59 -30.85
N LEU A 202 -21.15 -3.88 -29.55
CA LEU A 202 -20.10 -3.32 -28.72
C LEU A 202 -18.73 -3.96 -28.97
N ASN A 203 -17.72 -3.12 -28.99
CA ASN A 203 -16.32 -3.49 -28.80
C ASN A 203 -15.79 -2.81 -27.53
N VAL A 204 -15.23 -3.59 -26.61
CA VAL A 204 -14.70 -3.09 -25.33
C VAL A 204 -13.25 -3.52 -25.19
N GLN A 205 -12.36 -2.55 -25.00
CA GLN A 205 -10.93 -2.78 -24.80
C GLN A 205 -10.45 -2.13 -23.50
N LEU A 206 -9.58 -2.84 -22.78
CA LEU A 206 -8.82 -2.29 -21.66
C LEU A 206 -7.40 -1.97 -22.14
N VAL A 207 -6.94 -0.77 -21.82
CA VAL A 207 -5.60 -0.28 -22.14
C VAL A 207 -4.84 -0.02 -20.83
N ALA A 208 -3.69 -0.67 -20.68
CA ALA A 208 -2.79 -0.46 -19.55
C ALA A 208 -2.01 0.87 -19.70
N PRO A 209 -1.40 1.41 -18.62
CA PRO A 209 -0.59 2.62 -18.68
C PRO A 209 0.57 2.56 -19.69
N SER A 210 1.07 1.36 -19.99
CA SER A 210 2.10 1.10 -21.01
C SER A 210 1.61 1.26 -22.46
N GLY A 211 0.29 1.35 -22.67
CA GLY A 211 -0.36 1.29 -23.99
C GLY A 211 -0.69 -0.13 -24.45
N LYS A 212 -0.43 -1.16 -23.65
CA LYS A 212 -0.84 -2.55 -23.96
C LYS A 212 -2.36 -2.66 -23.94
N ILE A 213 -2.93 -3.39 -24.91
CA ILE A 213 -4.38 -3.48 -25.11
C ILE A 213 -4.85 -4.93 -25.00
N VAL A 214 -5.91 -5.18 -24.25
CA VAL A 214 -6.66 -6.44 -24.25
C VAL A 214 -8.12 -6.16 -24.60
N THR A 215 -8.66 -6.87 -25.59
CA THR A 215 -10.08 -6.77 -25.97
C THR A 215 -10.91 -7.65 -25.04
N LEU A 216 -11.79 -7.04 -24.25
CA LEU A 216 -12.66 -7.72 -23.29
C LEU A 216 -13.94 -8.26 -23.92
N HIS A 217 -14.42 -7.57 -24.97
CA HIS A 217 -15.64 -7.91 -25.70
C HIS A 217 -15.52 -7.47 -27.16
N SER A 218 -15.97 -8.31 -28.08
CA SER A 218 -15.89 -8.09 -29.52
C SER A 218 -17.14 -8.62 -30.23
N GLY A 219 -18.30 -8.08 -29.84
CA GLY A 219 -19.58 -8.30 -30.51
C GLY A 219 -20.26 -9.65 -30.25
N GLN A 220 -19.88 -10.35 -29.18
CA GLN A 220 -20.59 -11.56 -28.76
C GLN A 220 -21.98 -11.20 -28.20
N GLY A 221 -22.95 -12.11 -28.33
CA GLY A 221 -24.27 -11.97 -27.70
C GLY A 221 -25.37 -11.37 -28.58
N GLY A 222 -25.06 -10.92 -29.80
CA GLY A 222 -26.05 -10.52 -30.81
C GLY A 222 -27.05 -9.47 -30.31
N THR A 223 -28.34 -9.69 -30.56
CA THR A 223 -29.43 -8.75 -30.25
C THR A 223 -29.87 -8.75 -28.78
N LEU A 224 -29.04 -9.24 -27.87
CA LEU A 224 -29.39 -9.26 -26.44
C LEU A 224 -29.03 -7.92 -25.80
N ASP A 225 -29.92 -7.42 -24.95
CA ASP A 225 -29.71 -6.19 -24.21
C ASP A 225 -28.59 -6.29 -23.18
N ASN A 226 -27.93 -5.15 -22.97
CA ASN A 226 -26.97 -4.82 -21.92
C ASN A 226 -25.73 -5.73 -21.86
N LEU A 227 -24.59 -5.13 -21.53
CA LEU A 227 -23.35 -5.87 -21.30
C LEU A 227 -22.97 -5.80 -19.83
N ALA A 228 -22.79 -6.97 -19.22
CA ALA A 228 -22.27 -7.12 -17.86
C ALA A 228 -21.08 -8.08 -17.90
N LEU A 229 -19.88 -7.55 -17.65
CA LEU A 229 -18.64 -8.30 -17.57
C LEU A 229 -18.16 -8.36 -16.11
N ASP A 230 -17.66 -9.52 -15.70
CA ASP A 230 -16.91 -9.74 -14.45
C ASP A 230 -15.81 -10.75 -14.78
N LEU A 231 -14.64 -10.22 -15.15
CA LEU A 231 -13.55 -10.97 -15.78
C LEU A 231 -12.31 -10.94 -14.89
N ASP A 232 -11.68 -12.10 -14.74
CA ASP A 232 -10.37 -12.29 -14.14
C ASP A 232 -9.55 -13.27 -15.00
N PRO A 233 -8.26 -13.51 -14.73
CA PRO A 233 -7.43 -14.32 -15.61
C PRO A 233 -7.80 -15.81 -15.59
N GLN A 234 -8.65 -16.26 -14.64
CA GLN A 234 -9.18 -17.63 -14.60
C GLN A 234 -10.38 -17.79 -15.54
N SER A 235 -11.29 -16.82 -15.54
CA SER A 235 -12.48 -16.79 -16.39
C SER A 235 -12.20 -16.27 -17.80
N PHE A 236 -11.18 -15.44 -17.97
CA PHE A 236 -10.79 -14.81 -19.23
C PHE A 236 -9.26 -14.67 -19.33
N SER A 237 -8.63 -15.69 -19.91
CA SER A 237 -7.16 -15.81 -19.96
C SER A 237 -6.41 -14.67 -20.68
N PRO A 238 -6.97 -13.90 -21.64
CA PRO A 238 -6.26 -12.75 -22.23
C PRO A 238 -5.85 -11.67 -21.22
N LEU A 239 -6.49 -11.59 -20.04
CA LEU A 239 -6.03 -10.68 -18.98
C LEU A 239 -4.63 -11.04 -18.45
N ASN A 240 -4.16 -12.29 -18.60
CA ASN A 240 -2.79 -12.67 -18.26
C ASN A 240 -1.75 -11.92 -19.09
N GLU A 241 -2.12 -11.34 -20.22
CA GLU A 241 -1.20 -10.52 -21.01
C GLU A 241 -0.71 -9.29 -20.22
N PHE A 242 -1.46 -8.79 -19.25
CA PHE A 242 -1.01 -7.68 -18.40
C PHE A 242 -0.04 -8.09 -17.28
N LYS A 243 0.20 -9.39 -17.05
CA LYS A 243 1.01 -9.85 -15.93
C LYS A 243 2.44 -9.30 -16.03
N GLY A 244 2.91 -8.69 -14.95
CA GLY A 244 4.22 -8.05 -14.84
C GLY A 244 4.29 -6.63 -15.43
N GLU A 245 3.22 -6.10 -16.03
CA GLU A 245 3.19 -4.71 -16.47
C GLU A 245 3.19 -3.75 -15.28
N ALA A 246 3.77 -2.56 -15.46
CA ALA A 246 3.68 -1.50 -14.46
C ALA A 246 2.23 -1.05 -14.27
N ILE A 247 1.79 -0.94 -13.01
CA ILE A 247 0.39 -0.62 -12.69
C ILE A 247 0.10 0.88 -12.56
N GLN A 248 1.11 1.70 -12.27
CA GLN A 248 0.96 3.12 -11.99
C GLN A 248 0.57 3.90 -13.25
N GLY A 249 -0.41 4.78 -13.10
CA GLY A 249 -0.87 5.67 -14.15
C GLY A 249 -2.28 5.37 -14.65
N PRO A 250 -2.66 5.90 -15.83
CA PRO A 250 -4.01 5.79 -16.34
C PRO A 250 -4.25 4.42 -16.98
N TRP A 251 -5.28 3.73 -16.51
CA TRP A 251 -5.92 2.63 -17.21
C TRP A 251 -7.12 3.17 -17.97
N LEU A 252 -7.26 2.83 -19.25
CA LEU A 252 -8.34 3.32 -20.10
C LEU A 252 -9.26 2.18 -20.50
N LEU A 253 -10.57 2.40 -20.38
CA LEU A 253 -11.59 1.56 -20.99
C LEU A 253 -12.08 2.26 -22.26
N HIS A 254 -11.78 1.67 -23.41
CA HIS A 254 -12.25 2.14 -24.72
C HIS A 254 -13.49 1.33 -25.11
N VAL A 255 -14.60 2.03 -25.36
CA VAL A 255 -15.89 1.41 -25.71
C VAL A 255 -16.39 2.02 -27.01
N ARG A 256 -16.73 1.15 -27.97
CA ARG A 256 -17.26 1.54 -29.28
C ARG A 256 -18.52 0.76 -29.57
N ASP A 257 -19.49 1.44 -30.19
CA ASP A 257 -20.54 0.80 -30.95
C ASP A 257 -20.13 0.84 -32.43
N LEU A 258 -20.12 -0.31 -33.10
CA LEU A 258 -19.64 -0.48 -34.47
C LEU A 258 -20.77 -0.87 -35.44
N TRP A 259 -22.03 -0.77 -35.01
CA TRP A 259 -23.20 -0.94 -35.86
C TRP A 259 -24.12 0.27 -35.71
N GLN A 260 -25.10 0.38 -36.61
CA GLN A 260 -26.00 1.52 -36.70
C GLN A 260 -27.27 1.31 -35.87
N TYR A 261 -27.91 2.45 -35.56
CA TYR A 261 -29.26 2.62 -35.03
C TYR A 261 -29.41 2.49 -33.51
N ASP A 262 -28.37 2.08 -32.80
CA ASP A 262 -28.43 1.80 -31.38
C ASP A 262 -27.46 2.72 -30.62
N VAL A 263 -27.89 3.18 -29.46
CA VAL A 263 -27.04 3.97 -28.55
C VAL A 263 -27.11 3.35 -27.18
N GLY A 264 -26.02 3.49 -26.44
CA GLY A 264 -26.02 3.09 -25.05
C GLY A 264 -25.21 4.00 -24.17
N ARG A 265 -24.89 3.47 -23.00
CA ARG A 265 -24.20 4.20 -21.95
C ARG A 265 -23.31 3.27 -21.16
N LEU A 266 -22.05 3.66 -21.01
CA LEU A 266 -21.18 3.07 -20.02
C LEU A 266 -21.63 3.57 -18.64
N ASP A 267 -22.26 2.70 -17.86
CA ASP A 267 -22.79 3.04 -16.54
C ASP A 267 -21.67 3.03 -15.50
N THR A 268 -21.02 1.88 -15.31
CA THR A 268 -19.94 1.71 -14.34
C THR A 268 -18.85 0.76 -14.84
N TRP A 269 -17.64 0.94 -14.32
CA TRP A 269 -16.61 -0.08 -14.41
C TRP A 269 -15.62 0.01 -13.25
N SER A 270 -14.95 -1.11 -12.96
CA SER A 270 -14.03 -1.23 -11.85
C SER A 270 -12.80 -2.05 -12.20
N LEU A 271 -11.68 -1.71 -11.57
CA LEU A 271 -10.45 -2.50 -11.55
C LEU A 271 -10.16 -2.95 -10.13
N THR A 272 -9.83 -4.23 -9.98
CA THR A 272 -9.15 -4.76 -8.79
C THR A 272 -7.82 -5.30 -9.25
N ILE A 273 -6.71 -4.72 -8.78
CA ILE A 273 -5.35 -5.07 -9.19
C ILE A 273 -4.60 -5.56 -7.96
N GLU A 274 -4.04 -6.75 -8.03
CA GLU A 274 -3.01 -7.24 -7.12
C GLU A 274 -1.64 -6.94 -7.75
N TYR A 275 -0.70 -6.40 -6.97
CA TYR A 275 0.61 -5.98 -7.48
C TYR A 275 1.75 -6.34 -6.52
N GLU A 276 3.00 -6.28 -7.00
CA GLU A 276 4.20 -6.42 -6.18
C GLU A 276 5.17 -5.26 -6.37
#